data_AF-X1QRG5-F1
#
_entry.id   AF-X1QRG5-F1
#
_cell.length_a   1.000
_cell.length_b   1.000
_cell.length_c   1.000
_cell.angle_alpha   90.00
_cell.angle_beta   90.00
_cell.angle_gamma   90.00
#
_symmetry.space_group_name_H-M   'P 1'
#
loop_
_entity.id
_entity.type
_entity.pdbx_description
1 polymer ?
#
loop_
_entity_poly.entity_id
_entity_poly.type
_entity_poly.pdbx_seq_one_letter_code
_entity_poly.pdbx_strand_id
1 'polypeptide(L)' 'GYPMDDHMYPIQTVARKLDVLPNVAKSRAARLRKKGFRCGRYGQRIWRYSERDVEVLAGREQPIVHVRTEDRQKEP' A
#
# COMPACT_ATOMS: atom_id res chain seq x y z
N GLY A 1 3.40 -14.49 -17.19
CA GLY A 1 3.91 -14.78 -15.84
C GLY A 1 4.31 -13.48 -15.20
N TYR A 2 4.06 -13.30 -13.90
CA TYR A 2 4.73 -12.21 -13.16
C TYR A 2 6.22 -12.55 -13.16
N PRO A 3 7.11 -11.64 -13.60
CA PRO A 3 8.54 -11.92 -13.72
C PRO A 3 9.08 -12.43 -12.38
N MET A 4 9.94 -13.45 -12.46
CA MET A 4 10.45 -14.23 -11.33
C MET A 4 11.38 -13.43 -10.38
N ASP A 5 11.53 -12.12 -10.58
CA ASP A 5 12.44 -11.24 -9.83
C ASP A 5 11.73 -10.27 -8.88
N ASP A 6 10.41 -10.41 -8.69
CA ASP A 6 9.67 -9.63 -7.71
C ASP A 6 9.88 -10.24 -6.32
N HIS A 7 10.88 -9.74 -5.57
CA HIS A 7 11.09 -10.13 -4.17
C HIS A 7 9.81 -9.91 -3.36
N MET A 8 9.14 -10.99 -3.01
CA MET A 8 7.87 -10.98 -2.28
C MET A 8 8.13 -11.12 -0.77
N TYR A 9 7.82 -10.06 -0.04
CA TYR A 9 8.07 -9.95 1.39
C TYR A 9 6.84 -10.32 2.23
N PRO A 10 6.98 -11.10 3.32
CA PRO A 10 5.92 -11.22 4.32
C PRO A 10 5.72 -9.90 5.06
N ILE A 11 4.56 -9.70 5.67
CA ILE A 11 4.21 -8.45 6.39
C ILE A 11 5.25 -8.04 7.46
N GLN A 12 5.96 -9.00 8.05
CA GLN A 12 7.03 -8.76 9.03
C GLN A 12 8.25 -8.07 8.40
N THR A 13 8.61 -8.46 7.18
CA THR A 13 9.71 -7.82 6.44
C THR A 13 9.29 -6.46 5.91
N VAL A 14 8.04 -6.33 5.48
CA VAL A 14 7.43 -5.03 5.13
C VAL A 14 7.50 -4.07 6.33
N ALA A 15 7.07 -4.52 7.51
CA ALA A 15 7.09 -3.72 8.74
C ALA A 15 8.51 -3.23 9.08
N ARG A 16 9.53 -4.10 8.95
CA ARG A 16 10.94 -3.72 9.11
C ARG A 16 11.42 -2.71 8.08
N LYS A 17 11.10 -2.90 6.79
CA LYS A 17 11.46 -1.94 5.72
C LYS A 17 10.81 -0.56 5.92
N LEU A 18 9.65 -0.53 6.56
CA LEU A 18 8.89 0.69 6.85
C LEU A 18 9.23 1.31 8.22
N ASP A 19 10.09 0.66 9.01
CA ASP A 19 10.39 1.02 10.39
C ASP A 19 9.11 1.22 11.26
N VAL A 20 8.15 0.30 11.13
CA VAL A 20 6.89 0.30 11.90
C VAL A 20 6.60 -1.06 12.51
N LEU A 21 5.69 -1.07 13.49
CA LEU A 21 5.18 -2.32 14.05
C LEU A 21 4.35 -3.11 13.00
N PRO A 22 4.39 -4.47 13.02
CA PRO A 22 3.63 -5.31 12.08
C PRO A 22 2.13 -5.03 12.05
N ASN A 23 1.54 -4.70 13.20
CA ASN A 23 0.11 -4.36 13.30
C ASN A 23 -0.23 -3.05 12.56
N VAL A 24 0.68 -2.08 12.58
CA VAL A 24 0.54 -0.82 11.84
C VAL A 24 0.63 -1.09 10.34
N ALA A 25 1.64 -1.84 9.88
CA ALA A 25 1.77 -2.23 8.48
C ALA A 25 0.55 -3.01 7.97
N LYS A 26 0.03 -3.96 8.77
CA LYS A 26 -1.19 -4.73 8.45
C LYS A 26 -2.42 -3.83 8.34
N SER A 27 -2.57 -2.87 9.25
CA SER A 27 -3.69 -1.93 9.25
C SER A 27 -3.66 -0.99 8.04
N ARG A 28 -2.47 -0.51 7.67
CA ARG A 28 -2.25 0.29 6.45
C ARG A 28 -2.61 -0.51 5.19
N ALA A 29 -2.12 -1.75 5.08
CA ALA A 29 -2.45 -2.64 3.97
C ALA A 29 -3.97 -2.92 3.87
N ALA A 30 -4.62 -3.19 5.00
CA ALA A 30 -6.08 -3.39 5.03
C ALA A 30 -6.84 -2.13 4.58
N ARG A 31 -6.40 -0.94 5.01
CA ARG A 31 -7.01 0.35 4.63
C ARG A 31 -6.86 0.63 3.13
N LEU A 32 -5.69 0.34 2.55
CA LEU A 32 -5.44 0.50 1.12
C LEU A 32 -6.31 -0.44 0.29
N ARG A 33 -6.42 -1.71 0.69
CA ARG A 33 -7.33 -2.67 0.01
C ARG A 33 -8.79 -2.22 0.05
N LYS A 34 -9.26 -1.66 1.18
CA LYS A 34 -10.60 -1.06 1.27
C LYS A 34 -10.81 0.12 0.31
N LYS A 35 -9.74 0.85 -0.04
CA LYS A 35 -9.76 1.93 -1.03
C LYS A 35 -9.62 1.45 -2.48
N GLY A 36 -9.58 0.13 -2.71
CA GLY A 36 -9.44 -0.45 -4.05
C GLY A 36 -8.00 -0.65 -4.54
N PHE A 37 -7.00 -0.34 -3.72
CA PHE A 37 -5.60 -0.62 -4.07
C PHE A 37 -5.35 -2.12 -4.00
N ARG A 38 -4.91 -2.69 -5.13
CA ARG A 38 -4.45 -4.08 -5.19
C ARG A 38 -3.04 -4.16 -4.62
N CYS A 39 -2.94 -4.27 -3.29
CA CYS A 39 -1.68 -4.49 -2.61
C CYS A 39 -1.62 -5.83 -1.89
N GLY A 40 -0.49 -6.51 -2.09
CA GLY A 40 -0.21 -7.84 -1.60
C GLY A 40 -0.99 -8.95 -2.34
N ARG A 41 -0.38 -10.13 -2.39
CA ARG A 41 -0.97 -11.35 -2.91
C ARG A 41 -1.19 -12.34 -1.79
N TYR A 42 -2.40 -12.87 -1.70
CA TYR A 42 -2.70 -13.97 -0.80
C TYR A 42 -2.20 -15.27 -1.43
N GLY A 43 -1.05 -15.76 -0.94
CA GLY A 43 -0.43 -16.99 -1.39
C GLY A 43 -0.72 -18.15 -0.43
N GLN A 44 0.25 -19.06 -0.28
CA GLN A 44 0.26 -20.20 0.66
C GLN A 44 0.01 -19.76 2.12
N ARG A 45 -1.23 -19.39 2.45
CA ARG A 45 -1.74 -19.01 3.79
C ARG A 45 -1.19 -17.71 4.38
N ILE A 46 -0.36 -16.98 3.66
CA ILE A 46 0.18 -15.67 4.09
C ILE A 46 0.04 -14.63 3.00
N TRP A 47 -0.18 -13.37 3.41
CA TRP A 47 -0.07 -12.21 2.52
C TRP A 47 1.40 -11.92 2.25
N ARG A 48 1.76 -11.83 0.96
CA ARG A 48 3.07 -11.41 0.51
C ARG A 48 2.95 -10.10 -0.27
N TYR A 49 3.95 -9.25 -0.18
CA TYR A 49 3.95 -7.90 -0.73
C TYR A 49 5.18 -7.71 -1.60
N SER A 50 5.02 -7.13 -2.79
CA SER A 50 6.17 -6.76 -3.63
C SER A 50 6.94 -5.58 -3.03
N GLU A 51 8.11 -5.27 -3.58
CA GLU A 51 8.80 -4.02 -3.28
C GLU A 51 7.90 -2.80 -3.54
N ARG A 52 7.16 -2.81 -4.65
CA ARG A 52 6.20 -1.76 -5.00
C ARG A 52 5.08 -1.61 -3.96
N ASP A 53 4.56 -2.72 -3.43
CA ASP A 53 3.58 -2.67 -2.33
C ASP A 53 4.17 -2.00 -1.08
N VAL A 54 5.47 -2.22 -0.79
CA VAL A 54 6.17 -1.57 0.32
C VAL A 54 6.23 -0.06 0.11
N GLU A 55 6.53 0.41 -1.10
CA GLU A 55 6.55 1.85 -1.43
C GLU A 55 5.17 2.50 -1.28
N VAL A 56 4.11 1.81 -1.72
CA VAL A 56 2.72 2.24 -1.51
C VAL A 56 2.38 2.28 -0.02
N LEU A 57 2.81 1.28 0.76
CA LEU A 57 2.57 1.22 2.21
C LEU A 57 3.40 2.25 3.00
N ALA A 58 4.56 2.65 2.47
CA ALA A 58 5.38 3.73 3.00
C ALA A 58 4.71 5.09 2.85
N GLY A 59 3.67 5.20 2.02
CA GLY A 59 3.09 6.49 1.65
C GLY A 59 4.04 7.29 0.74
N ARG A 60 5.04 6.62 0.13
CA ARG A 60 5.87 7.19 -0.95
C ARG A 60 5.12 7.19 -2.29
N GLU A 61 4.02 6.46 -2.39
CA GLU A 61 2.87 6.91 -3.17
C GLU A 61 2.03 7.82 -2.26
N GLN A 62 2.11 9.14 -2.49
CA GLN A 62 1.10 10.05 -1.98
C GLN A 62 -0.26 9.50 -2.46
N PRO A 63 -1.32 9.50 -1.62
CA PRO A 63 -2.63 9.18 -2.14
C PRO A 63 -2.86 10.08 -3.36
N ILE A 64 -3.13 9.50 -4.52
CA ILE A 64 -3.86 10.20 -5.57
C ILE A 64 -5.24 10.42 -4.95
N VAL A 65 -5.34 11.43 -4.08
CA VAL A 65 -6.61 12.01 -3.72
C VAL A 65 -7.03 12.64 -5.04
N HIS A 66 -7.91 11.95 -5.75
CA HIS A 66 -8.80 12.62 -6.68
C HIS A 66 -9.69 13.49 -5.78
N VAL A 67 -9.14 14.61 -5.30
CA VAL A 67 -9.96 15.70 -4.83
C VAL A 67 -10.62 16.17 -6.12
N ARG A 68 -11.86 15.76 -6.34
CA ARG A 68 -12.79 16.68 -6.98
C ARG A 68 -12.93 17.82 -5.97
N THR A 69 -12.07 18.82 -6.06
CA THR A 69 -12.45 20.17 -5.65
C THR A 69 -13.34 20.73 -6.75
N GLU A 70 -14.54 20.15 -6.89
CA GLU A 70 -15.71 20.96 -7.17
C GLU A 70 -16.18 21.44 -5.80
N ASP A 71 -15.74 22.64 -5.38
CA ASP A 71 -16.62 23.69 -4.89
C ASP A 71 -15.79 24.95 -4.56
N ARG A 72 -16.27 26.09 -5.06
CA ARG A 72 -15.79 27.48 -4.88
C ARG A 72 -14.77 28.03 -5.88
N GLN A 73 -15.26 28.18 -7.11
CA GLN A 73 -15.14 29.45 -7.81
C GLN A 73 -15.90 30.52 -7.00
N LYS A 74 -15.19 31.36 -6.24
CA LYS A 74 -15.64 32.69 -5.82
C LYS A 74 -14.43 33.63 -5.84
N GLU A 75 -14.33 34.38 -6.92
CA GLU A 75 -13.73 35.73 -6.92
C GLU A 75 -14.34 36.57 -5.80
N PRO A 76 -13.53 37.40 -5.16
CA PRO A 76 -13.69 38.84 -5.35
C PRO A 76 -12.50 39.50 -6.05
#